data_AF-W1X4Z4-F1
#
_entry.id   AF-W1X4Z4-F1
#
_cell.length_a   1.000
_cell.length_b   1.000
_cell.length_c   1.000
_cell.angle_alpha   90.00
_cell.angle_beta   90.00
_cell.angle_gamma   90.00
#
_symmetry.space_group_name_H-M   'P 1'
#
loop_
_entity.id
_entity.type
_entity.pdbx_description
1 polymer ?
#
loop_
_entity_poly.entity_id
_entity_poly.type
_entity_poly.pdbx_seq_one_letter_code
_entity_poly.pdbx_strand_id
1 'polypeptide(L)'
;MITFRYNGEAFSEGIIVATKMWMIRGDGGKLYDDFRDKQVVAIGWSQLAPYVKPGCSREQLFTRYQELEPQTKPGTVRSGASQVWRFVNEMQKGDWAITYSPSNRTYLIGKIASD
;
A
#
# COMPACT_ATOMS: atom_id res chain seq x y z
N MET A 1 18.73 -18.42 -19.83
CA MET A 1 18.64 -18.38 -18.34
C MET A 1 18.90 -16.94 -17.92
N ILE A 2 17.93 -16.26 -17.33
CA ILE A 2 18.12 -14.88 -16.85
C ILE A 2 18.59 -14.96 -15.40
N THR A 3 19.81 -14.51 -15.13
CA THR A 3 20.41 -14.47 -13.81
C THR A 3 20.55 -13.02 -13.36
N PHE A 4 20.02 -12.70 -12.19
CA PHE A 4 20.27 -11.42 -11.52
C PHE A 4 21.55 -11.55 -10.68
N ARG A 5 22.52 -10.66 -10.89
CA ARG A 5 23.70 -10.53 -10.02
C ARG A 5 23.46 -9.35 -9.09
N TYR A 6 23.47 -9.59 -7.78
CA TYR A 6 23.46 -8.53 -6.77
C TYR A 6 24.89 -8.01 -6.58
N ASN A 7 25.06 -6.69 -6.43
CA ASN A 7 26.36 -6.06 -6.32
C ASN A 7 27.06 -6.44 -5.00
N GLY A 8 28.01 -7.37 -5.07
CA GLY A 8 29.23 -7.38 -4.26
C GLY A 8 29.15 -7.59 -2.74
N GLU A 9 27.98 -7.64 -2.12
CA GLU A 9 27.89 -7.94 -0.68
C GLU A 9 27.93 -9.45 -0.45
N ALA A 10 28.96 -9.90 0.26
CA ALA A 10 29.12 -11.28 0.67
C ALA A 10 27.91 -11.72 1.51
N PHE A 11 27.42 -12.93 1.25
CA PHE A 11 26.42 -13.58 2.10
C PHE A 11 26.92 -13.56 3.55
N SER A 12 26.23 -12.82 4.40
CA SER A 12 26.39 -12.90 5.85
C SER A 12 25.25 -13.76 6.40
N GLU A 13 25.58 -14.64 7.34
CA GLU A 13 24.54 -15.26 8.16
C GLU A 13 23.92 -14.15 9.03
N GLY A 14 22.68 -13.80 8.71
CA GLY A 14 21.90 -12.83 9.45
C GLY A 14 20.43 -13.06 9.14
N ILE A 15 19.55 -12.66 10.07
CA ILE A 15 18.12 -12.62 9.79
C ILE A 15 17.91 -11.56 8.71
N ILE A 16 17.72 -11.99 7.45
CA ILE A 16 17.18 -11.11 6.43
C ILE A 16 15.72 -10.87 6.81
N VAL A 17 15.45 -9.73 7.44
CA VAL A 17 14.07 -9.23 7.53
C VAL A 17 13.72 -8.79 6.12
N ALA A 18 13.02 -9.65 5.37
CA ALA A 18 12.57 -9.32 4.03
C ALA A 18 11.62 -8.13 4.10
N THR A 19 12.12 -6.93 3.76
CA THR A 19 11.32 -5.70 3.69
C THR A 19 10.48 -5.70 2.42
N LYS A 20 9.17 -5.45 2.55
CA LYS A 20 8.25 -5.42 1.40
C LYS A 20 8.39 -4.10 0.65
N MET A 21 8.08 -4.13 -0.64
CA MET A 21 7.92 -2.92 -1.45
C MET A 21 6.47 -2.78 -1.90
N TRP A 22 5.86 -1.65 -1.58
CA TRP A 22 4.45 -1.34 -1.81
C TRP A 22 4.30 -0.35 -2.95
N MET A 23 3.64 -0.76 -4.03
CA MET A 23 3.18 0.18 -5.06
C MET A 23 1.92 0.87 -4.57
N ILE A 24 2.01 2.18 -4.31
CA ILE A 24 0.89 2.99 -3.85
C ILE A 24 0.54 3.98 -4.95
N ARG A 25 -0.62 3.77 -5.58
CA ARG A 25 -1.15 4.65 -6.63
C ARG A 25 -2.67 4.61 -6.66
N GLY A 26 -3.27 5.77 -6.88
CA GLY A 26 -4.69 5.92 -7.20
C GLY A 26 -4.83 6.68 -8.51
N ASP A 27 -5.84 6.34 -9.31
CA ASP A 27 -6.22 7.06 -10.53
C ASP A 27 -5.03 7.47 -11.41
N GLY A 28 -4.28 6.46 -11.87
CA GLY A 28 -3.11 6.68 -12.72
C GLY A 28 -1.83 7.14 -12.00
N GLY A 29 -1.89 7.66 -10.78
CA GLY A 29 -0.75 8.33 -10.11
C GLY A 29 -1.04 9.78 -9.73
N LYS A 30 -2.32 10.19 -9.73
CA LYS A 30 -2.78 11.56 -9.46
C LYS A 30 -2.28 12.17 -8.15
N LEU A 31 -1.98 11.35 -7.15
CA LEU A 31 -1.51 11.78 -5.83
C LEU A 31 0.03 11.89 -5.72
N TYR A 32 0.76 11.72 -6.84
CA TYR A 32 2.22 11.74 -6.82
C TYR A 32 2.81 13.03 -6.21
N ASP A 33 2.35 14.19 -6.67
CA ASP A 33 2.87 15.48 -6.18
C ASP A 33 2.48 15.70 -4.71
N ASP A 34 1.26 15.33 -4.31
CA ASP A 34 0.84 15.35 -2.91
C ASP A 34 1.74 14.48 -2.02
N PHE A 35 2.07 13.27 -2.47
CA PHE A 35 2.95 12.37 -1.72
C PHE A 35 4.37 12.91 -1.59
N ARG A 36 4.89 13.51 -2.67
CA ARG A 36 6.20 14.18 -2.66
C ARG A 36 6.18 15.36 -1.70
N ASP A 37 5.22 16.27 -1.83
CA ASP A 37 5.27 17.57 -1.16
C ASP A 37 4.94 17.44 0.33
N LYS A 38 4.08 16.48 0.70
CA LYS A 38 3.71 16.20 2.10
C LYS A 38 4.57 15.12 2.76
N GLN A 39 5.43 14.44 2.00
CA GLN A 39 6.26 13.33 2.50
C GLN A 39 5.43 12.20 3.14
N VAL A 40 4.30 11.86 2.52
CA VAL A 40 3.38 10.81 3.00
C VAL A 40 2.90 9.94 1.84
N VAL A 41 2.36 8.77 2.17
CA VAL A 41 1.61 7.92 1.25
C VAL A 41 0.28 7.57 1.88
N ALA A 42 -0.78 7.48 1.07
CA ALA A 42 -2.12 7.23 1.57
C ALA A 42 -2.98 6.44 0.58
N ILE A 43 -4.05 5.86 1.07
CA ILE A 43 -5.10 5.20 0.28
C ILE A 43 -6.45 5.88 0.52
N GLY A 44 -7.34 5.85 -0.48
CA GLY A 44 -8.57 6.65 -0.48
C GLY A 44 -9.84 5.80 -0.33
N TRP A 45 -10.31 5.61 0.91
CA TRP A 45 -11.62 5.05 1.25
C TRP A 45 -12.25 5.82 2.42
N SER A 46 -12.51 7.12 2.22
CA SER A 46 -12.90 8.06 3.29
C SER A 46 -14.10 7.61 4.13
N GLN A 47 -15.12 7.02 3.50
CA GLN A 47 -16.31 6.52 4.22
C GLN A 47 -16.00 5.28 5.07
N LEU A 48 -15.06 4.43 4.62
CA LEU A 48 -14.67 3.22 5.34
C LEU A 48 -13.65 3.53 6.44
N ALA A 49 -12.80 4.54 6.25
CA ALA A 49 -11.67 4.87 7.10
C ALA A 49 -11.99 4.95 8.61
N PRO A 50 -13.13 5.52 9.08
CA PRO A 50 -13.48 5.56 10.50
C PRO A 50 -13.65 4.17 11.15
N TYR A 51 -13.87 3.13 10.35
CA TYR A 51 -14.11 1.76 10.81
C TYR A 51 -12.88 0.86 10.70
N VAL A 52 -11.78 1.37 10.15
CA VAL A 52 -10.56 0.60 9.97
C VAL A 52 -9.68 0.77 11.20
N LYS A 53 -9.46 -0.33 11.92
CA LYS A 53 -8.54 -0.38 13.06
C LYS A 53 -7.57 -1.55 12.92
N PRO A 54 -6.35 -1.46 13.48
CA PRO A 54 -5.47 -2.63 13.60
C PRO A 54 -6.21 -3.80 14.24
N GLY A 55 -6.12 -4.98 13.63
CA GLY A 55 -6.79 -6.20 14.11
C GLY A 55 -8.21 -6.44 13.61
N CYS A 56 -8.83 -5.50 12.87
CA CYS A 56 -10.11 -5.79 12.18
C CYS A 56 -9.92 -6.94 11.18
N SER A 57 -10.92 -7.82 11.04
CA SER A 57 -10.89 -8.88 10.03
C SER A 57 -11.21 -8.34 8.63
N ARG A 58 -10.79 -9.06 7.59
CA ARG A 58 -11.13 -8.72 6.20
C ARG A 58 -12.64 -8.78 5.98
N GLU A 59 -13.32 -9.73 6.61
CA GLU A 59 -14.76 -9.94 6.54
C GLU A 59 -15.52 -8.78 7.19
N GLN A 60 -15.06 -8.29 8.34
CA GLN A 60 -15.65 -7.11 8.99
C GLN A 60 -15.58 -5.87 8.11
N LEU A 61 -14.41 -5.63 7.49
CA LEU A 61 -14.25 -4.51 6.55
C LEU A 61 -15.09 -4.69 5.28
N PHE A 62 -15.19 -5.90 4.75
CA PHE A 62 -16.03 -6.20 3.61
C PHE A 62 -17.51 -5.90 3.90
N THR A 63 -18.05 -6.45 4.98
CA THR A 63 -19.45 -6.23 5.39
C THR A 63 -19.72 -4.75 5.57
N ARG A 64 -18.86 -4.05 6.32
CA ARG A 64 -19.02 -2.61 6.55
C ARG A 64 -18.95 -1.79 5.26
N TYR A 65 -18.05 -2.14 4.35
CA TYR A 65 -17.95 -1.44 3.08
C TYR A 65 -19.18 -1.68 2.19
N GLN A 66 -19.73 -2.90 2.16
CA GLN A 66 -20.96 -3.20 1.43
C GLN A 66 -22.18 -2.44 1.98
N GLU A 67 -22.26 -2.25 3.30
CA GLU A 67 -23.32 -1.45 3.94
C GLU A 67 -23.23 0.03 3.58
N LEU A 68 -22.02 0.59 3.53
CA LEU A 68 -21.79 2.00 3.20
C LEU A 68 -22.05 2.29 1.71
N GLU A 69 -21.78 1.31 0.85
CA GLU A 69 -21.92 1.44 -0.61
C GLU A 69 -22.77 0.29 -1.20
N PRO A 70 -24.09 0.20 -0.91
CA PRO A 70 -24.93 -0.94 -1.30
C PRO A 70 -25.02 -1.18 -2.81
N GLN A 71 -24.83 -0.13 -3.62
CA GLN A 71 -24.87 -0.20 -5.07
C GLN A 71 -23.56 -0.69 -5.69
N THR A 72 -22.48 -0.74 -4.91
CA THR A 72 -21.18 -1.20 -5.39
C THR A 72 -21.17 -2.72 -5.51
N LYS A 73 -20.67 -3.22 -6.63
CA LYS A 73 -20.56 -4.66 -6.91
C LYS A 73 -19.73 -5.36 -5.83
N PRO A 74 -20.15 -6.54 -5.33
CA PRO A 74 -19.43 -7.25 -4.26
C PRO A 74 -17.95 -7.51 -4.55
N GLY A 75 -17.59 -7.77 -5.82
CA GLY A 75 -16.18 -7.94 -6.22
C GLY A 75 -15.33 -6.68 -5.99
N THR A 76 -15.88 -5.51 -6.28
CA THR A 76 -15.22 -4.21 -6.06
C THR A 76 -15.08 -3.93 -4.56
N VAL A 77 -16.13 -4.19 -3.78
CA VAL A 77 -16.11 -4.06 -2.31
C VAL A 77 -15.03 -4.97 -1.72
N ARG A 78 -14.97 -6.23 -2.13
CA ARG A 78 -13.97 -7.21 -1.66
C ARG A 78 -12.54 -6.78 -1.99
N SER A 79 -12.32 -6.28 -3.20
CA SER A 79 -11.01 -5.77 -3.61
C SER A 79 -10.59 -4.55 -2.80
N GLY A 80 -11.48 -3.56 -2.62
CA GLY A 80 -11.18 -2.35 -1.85
C GLY A 80 -10.95 -2.65 -0.36
N ALA A 81 -11.83 -3.46 0.26
CA ALA A 81 -11.67 -3.89 1.65
C ALA A 81 -10.34 -4.64 1.86
N SER A 82 -9.92 -5.47 0.91
CA SER A 82 -8.63 -6.18 0.99
C SER A 82 -7.45 -5.21 0.92
N GLN A 83 -7.49 -4.19 0.06
CA GLN A 83 -6.42 -3.19 -0.04
C GLN A 83 -6.29 -2.39 1.27
N VAL A 84 -7.42 -1.92 1.80
CA VAL A 84 -7.50 -1.21 3.08
C VAL A 84 -6.99 -2.08 4.23
N TRP A 85 -7.41 -3.33 4.28
CA TRP A 85 -6.97 -4.27 5.31
C TRP A 85 -5.46 -4.46 5.30
N ARG A 86 -4.84 -4.64 4.12
CA ARG A 86 -3.39 -4.84 4.00
C ARG A 86 -2.62 -3.58 4.35
N PHE A 87 -3.11 -2.41 3.94
CA PHE A 87 -2.49 -1.14 4.29
C PHE A 87 -2.40 -0.94 5.80
N VAL A 88 -3.44 -1.33 6.56
CA VAL A 88 -3.47 -1.15 8.01
C VAL A 88 -2.80 -2.31 8.79
N ASN A 89 -2.87 -3.55 8.30
CA ASN A 89 -2.41 -4.72 9.06
C ASN A 89 -1.09 -5.34 8.56
N GLU A 90 -0.71 -5.12 7.29
CA GLU A 90 0.48 -5.76 6.72
C GLU A 90 1.65 -4.80 6.45
N MET A 91 1.37 -3.52 6.21
CA MET A 91 2.41 -2.50 5.98
C MET A 91 3.06 -2.13 7.32
N GLN A 92 4.39 -2.05 7.33
CA GLN A 92 5.16 -1.84 8.56
C GLN A 92 6.26 -0.81 8.38
N LYS A 93 6.69 -0.22 9.50
CA LYS A 93 7.92 0.60 9.55
C LYS A 93 9.09 -0.24 9.02
N GLY A 94 9.87 0.34 8.11
CA GLY A 94 10.97 -0.33 7.43
C GLY A 94 10.64 -0.86 6.04
N ASP A 95 9.35 -1.02 5.69
CA ASP A 95 8.95 -1.32 4.32
C ASP A 95 9.25 -0.14 3.38
N TRP A 96 9.27 -0.41 2.09
CA TRP A 96 9.43 0.59 1.03
C TRP A 96 8.09 0.93 0.39
N ALA A 97 7.86 2.20 0.10
CA ALA A 97 6.77 2.66 -0.75
C ALA A 97 7.34 3.16 -2.08
N ILE A 98 6.65 2.83 -3.16
CA ILE A 98 6.93 3.33 -4.51
C ILE A 98 5.64 3.90 -5.11
N THR A 99 5.73 5.08 -5.72
CA THR A 99 4.63 5.65 -6.52
C THR A 99 5.15 6.15 -7.86
N TYR A 100 4.29 6.12 -8.87
CA TYR A 100 4.63 6.45 -10.25
C TYR A 100 3.86 7.67 -10.73
N SER A 101 4.56 8.59 -11.37
CA SER A 101 3.96 9.71 -12.08
C SER A 101 3.91 9.42 -13.59
N PRO A 102 2.71 9.34 -14.21
CA PRO A 102 2.60 9.19 -15.65
C PRO A 102 3.07 10.39 -16.45
N SER A 103 2.99 11.60 -15.88
CA SER A 103 3.23 12.86 -16.60
C SER A 103 4.69 13.03 -17.01
N ASN A 104 5.60 12.68 -16.11
CA ASN A 104 7.05 12.79 -16.29
C ASN A 104 7.77 11.44 -16.19
N ARG A 105 7.02 10.33 -16.04
CA ARG A 105 7.53 8.95 -16.00
C ARG A 105 8.54 8.70 -14.88
N THR A 106 8.41 9.40 -13.76
CA THR A 106 9.30 9.26 -12.61
C THR A 106 8.68 8.40 -11.52
N TYR A 107 9.54 7.79 -10.71
CA TYR A 107 9.16 7.07 -9.51
C TYR A 107 9.65 7.82 -8.27
N LEU A 108 8.77 7.95 -7.28
CA LEU A 108 9.17 8.29 -5.92
C LEU A 108 9.33 7.00 -5.15
N ILE A 109 10.44 6.87 -4.43
CA ILE A 109 10.73 5.74 -3.56
C ILE A 109 11.04 6.32 -2.18
N GLY A 110 10.41 5.77 -1.15
CA GLY A 110 10.60 6.17 0.23
C GLY A 110 10.49 4.98 1.18
N LYS A 111 11.05 5.11 2.38
CA LYS A 111 10.95 4.10 3.44
C LYS A 111 9.86 4.51 4.42
N ILE A 112 9.00 3.57 4.81
CA ILE A 112 7.96 3.81 5.81
C ILE A 112 8.64 4.00 7.18
N ALA A 113 8.52 5.20 7.74
CA ALA A 113 9.10 5.57 9.03
C ALA A 113 8.05 5.64 10.15
N SER A 114 6.80 5.93 9.79
CA SER A 114 5.68 6.13 10.73
C SER A 114 4.34 5.74 10.12
N ASP A 115 3.35 5.59 11.01
CA ASP A 115 1.92 5.40 10.78
C ASP A 115 1.13 6.66 11.19
#